data_AF-A0A416JFP0-F1
#
_entry.id   AF-A0A416JFP0-F1
#
_cell.length_a   1.000
_cell.length_b   1.000
_cell.length_c   1.000
_cell.angle_alpha   90.00
_cell.angle_beta   90.00
_cell.angle_gamma   90.00
#
_symmetry.space_group_name_H-M   'P 1'
#
loop_
_entity.id
_entity.type
_entity.pdbx_description
1 polymer ?
#
loop_
_entity_poly.entity_id
_entity_poly.type
_entity_poly.pdbx_seq_one_letter_code
_entity_poly.pdbx_strand_id
1 'polypeptide(L)'
;MATTTLLQRHAGEGETIAEAIRDCLDYGKDPEKTERGKYISAYECDPATVADEFLLAKASYAAMTGREQKKENDVLCYQIRQSFYPGEITPKEANRIGYELAMRWTKGRHAFIVTTHTDKQHIHCHIYYNSTTLDCTRKFR
;
A
#
# COMPACT_ATOMS: atom_id res chain seq x y z
N MET A 1 17.07 8.01 -12.77
CA MET A 1 16.82 8.53 -11.40
C MET A 1 15.32 8.47 -11.17
N ALA A 2 14.87 7.82 -10.10
CA ALA A 2 13.44 7.61 -9.88
C ALA A 2 12.78 8.82 -9.19
N THR A 3 11.58 9.20 -9.65
CA THR A 3 10.74 10.18 -8.95
C THR A 3 9.85 9.45 -7.94
N THR A 4 9.75 9.97 -6.71
CA THR A 4 8.98 9.33 -5.63
C THR A 4 7.99 10.31 -4.99
N THR A 5 6.74 9.88 -4.83
CA THR A 5 5.66 10.67 -4.20
C THR A 5 4.97 9.86 -3.11
N LEU A 6 4.73 10.47 -1.95
CA LEU A 6 3.93 9.90 -0.86
C LEU A 6 2.52 10.50 -0.87
N LEU A 7 1.52 9.63 -0.75
CA LEU A 7 0.10 9.96 -0.74
C LEU A 7 -0.57 9.32 0.48
N GLN A 8 -1.58 10.00 1.02
CA GLN A 8 -2.42 9.51 2.11
C GLN A 8 -3.79 9.16 1.57
N ARG A 9 -4.31 7.99 1.95
CA ARG A 9 -5.68 7.58 1.60
C ARG A 9 -6.61 7.84 2.77
N HIS A 10 -7.64 8.63 2.50
CA HIS A 10 -8.78 8.87 3.38
C HIS A 10 -10.05 8.31 2.71
N ALA A 11 -11.07 8.00 3.51
CA ALA A 11 -12.40 7.70 2.98
C ALA A 11 -13.03 8.99 2.44
N GLY A 12 -13.59 8.90 1.23
CA GLY A 12 -14.35 9.99 0.62
C GLY A 12 -15.72 10.22 1.27
N GLU A 13 -16.40 11.27 0.79
CA GLU A 13 -17.79 11.53 1.14
C GLU A 13 -18.68 10.40 0.60
N GLY A 14 -19.53 9.83 1.46
CA GLY A 14 -20.38 8.68 1.11
C GLY A 14 -19.68 7.31 1.06
N GLU A 15 -18.35 7.26 1.00
CA GLU A 15 -17.56 6.02 0.88
C GLU A 15 -17.26 5.40 2.26
N THR A 16 -17.45 4.11 2.46
CA THR A 16 -17.06 3.43 3.71
C THR A 16 -15.53 3.25 3.79
N ILE A 17 -14.99 3.06 5.00
CA ILE A 17 -13.56 2.77 5.19
C ILE A 17 -13.13 1.52 4.43
N ALA A 18 -13.99 0.49 4.39
CA ALA A 18 -13.72 -0.76 3.70
C ALA A 18 -13.70 -0.60 2.17
N GLU A 19 -14.62 0.16 1.60
CA GLU A 19 -14.60 0.53 0.17
C GLU A 19 -13.34 1.32 -0.17
N ALA A 20 -13.02 2.35 0.63
CA ALA A 20 -11.87 3.21 0.37
C ALA A 20 -10.52 2.47 0.31
N ILE A 21 -10.35 1.46 1.18
CA ILE A 21 -9.16 0.59 1.20
C ILE A 21 -9.18 -0.39 0.03
N ARG A 22 -10.31 -1.08 -0.20
CA ARG A 22 -10.45 -2.06 -1.29
C ARG A 22 -10.21 -1.45 -2.65
N ASP A 23 -10.90 -0.36 -2.97
CA ASP A 23 -10.80 0.32 -4.27
C ASP A 23 -9.36 0.74 -4.59
N CYS A 24 -8.66 1.24 -3.57
CA CYS A 24 -7.29 1.70 -3.71
C CYS A 24 -6.30 0.54 -3.96
N LEU A 25 -6.48 -0.57 -3.25
CA LEU A 25 -5.63 -1.75 -3.36
C LEU A 25 -5.93 -2.54 -4.63
N ASP A 26 -7.19 -2.71 -4.98
CA ASP A 26 -7.60 -3.49 -6.16
C ASP A 26 -7.20 -2.77 -7.45
N TYR A 27 -7.32 -1.44 -7.50
CA TYR A 27 -6.75 -0.65 -8.59
C TYR A 27 -5.23 -0.86 -8.72
N GLY A 28 -4.52 -0.95 -7.60
CA GLY A 28 -3.08 -1.16 -7.56
C GLY A 28 -2.66 -2.57 -8.01
N LYS A 29 -3.47 -3.58 -7.71
CA LYS A 29 -3.21 -5.01 -8.00
C LYS A 29 -3.75 -5.47 -9.35
N ASP A 30 -4.30 -4.56 -10.15
CA ASP A 30 -4.90 -4.85 -11.45
C ASP A 30 -4.06 -5.86 -12.28
N PRO A 31 -4.62 -7.03 -12.64
CA PRO A 31 -3.92 -8.06 -13.39
C PRO A 31 -3.39 -7.59 -14.75
N GLU A 32 -4.07 -6.64 -15.41
CA GLU A 32 -3.62 -6.12 -16.71
C GLU A 32 -2.36 -5.28 -16.56
N LYS A 33 -2.23 -4.58 -15.42
CA LYS A 33 -1.08 -3.72 -15.14
C LYS A 33 0.11 -4.48 -14.56
N THR A 34 -0.12 -5.65 -13.93
CA THR A 34 0.87 -6.36 -13.11
C THR A 34 1.39 -7.66 -13.72
N GLU A 35 1.17 -7.89 -15.02
CA GLU A 35 1.39 -9.19 -15.68
C GLU A 35 0.72 -10.35 -14.91
N ARG A 36 -0.59 -10.24 -14.66
CA ARG A 36 -1.38 -11.22 -13.89
C ARG A 36 -0.86 -11.47 -12.47
N GLY A 37 -0.42 -10.39 -11.80
CA GLY A 37 0.10 -10.44 -10.44
C GLY A 37 1.55 -10.91 -10.30
N LYS A 38 2.26 -11.16 -11.41
CA LYS A 38 3.66 -11.60 -11.41
C LYS A 38 4.60 -10.62 -10.72
N TYR A 39 4.32 -9.32 -10.78
CA TYR A 39 5.11 -8.29 -10.10
C TYR A 39 4.37 -7.67 -8.93
N ILE A 40 3.76 -8.52 -8.11
CA ILE A 40 3.24 -8.19 -6.80
C ILE A 40 4.11 -8.87 -5.74
N SER A 41 4.60 -8.09 -4.78
CA SER A 41 5.27 -8.60 -3.59
C SER A 41 4.60 -8.04 -2.35
N ALA A 42 4.69 -8.75 -1.23
CA ALA A 42 4.00 -8.41 0.01
C ALA A 42 4.86 -8.69 1.24
N TYR A 43 4.55 -8.02 2.34
CA TYR A 43 5.15 -8.22 3.65
C TYR A 43 4.05 -8.19 4.71
N GLU A 44 3.99 -9.25 5.51
CA GLU A 44 3.02 -9.41 6.63
C GLU A 44 1.56 -9.21 6.19
N CYS A 45 1.25 -9.58 4.94
CA CYS A 45 -0.10 -9.67 4.38
C CYS A 45 -0.08 -10.50 3.10
N ASP A 46 -1.26 -10.96 2.67
CA ASP A 46 -1.46 -11.64 1.39
C ASP A 46 -2.12 -10.69 0.37
N PRO A 47 -1.64 -10.56 -0.87
CA PRO A 47 -2.27 -9.72 -1.90
C PRO A 47 -3.77 -9.98 -2.13
N ALA A 48 -4.26 -11.20 -1.89
CA ALA A 48 -5.66 -11.56 -2.01
C ALA A 48 -6.51 -11.02 -0.85
N THR A 49 -5.98 -10.96 0.36
CA THR A 49 -6.71 -10.58 1.59
C THR A 49 -6.26 -9.26 2.22
N VAL A 50 -5.29 -8.57 1.61
CA VAL A 50 -4.65 -7.35 2.14
C VAL A 50 -5.65 -6.27 2.59
N ALA A 51 -6.79 -6.14 1.90
CA ALA A 51 -7.80 -5.16 2.29
C ALA A 51 -8.46 -5.53 3.63
N ASP A 52 -8.84 -6.80 3.79
CA ASP A 52 -9.44 -7.33 5.01
C ASP A 52 -8.42 -7.33 6.15
N GLU A 53 -7.16 -7.69 5.88
CA GLU A 53 -6.07 -7.64 6.86
C GLU A 53 -5.80 -6.20 7.33
N PHE A 54 -5.87 -5.22 6.41
CA PHE A 54 -5.70 -3.82 6.78
C PHE A 54 -6.82 -3.32 7.69
N LEU A 55 -8.06 -3.70 7.39
CA LEU A 55 -9.24 -3.41 8.19
C LEU A 55 -9.17 -4.08 9.56
N LEU A 56 -8.75 -5.35 9.60
CA LEU A 56 -8.60 -6.11 10.83
C LEU A 56 -7.60 -5.44 11.78
N ALA A 57 -6.41 -5.08 11.30
CA ALA A 57 -5.42 -4.38 12.13
C ALA A 57 -5.97 -3.05 12.68
N LYS A 58 -6.77 -2.32 11.89
CA LYS A 58 -7.40 -1.07 12.32
C LYS A 58 -8.47 -1.30 13.39
N ALA A 59 -9.28 -2.34 13.25
CA ALA A 59 -10.25 -2.76 14.27
C ALA A 59 -9.56 -3.22 15.56
N SER A 60 -8.49 -4.01 15.46
CA SER A 60 -7.65 -4.43 16.59
C SER A 60 -7.05 -3.23 17.32
N TYR A 61 -6.55 -2.23 16.60
CA TYR A 61 -6.04 -1.00 17.22
C TYR A 61 -7.11 -0.25 18.03
N ALA A 62 -8.33 -0.11 17.49
CA ALA A 62 -9.43 0.52 18.21
C ALA A 62 -9.79 -0.28 19.48
N ALA A 63 -9.90 -1.60 19.37
CA ALA A 63 -10.21 -2.48 20.50
C ALA A 63 -9.12 -2.46 21.59
N MET A 64 -7.84 -2.44 21.21
CA MET A 64 -6.72 -2.49 22.15
C MET A 64 -6.45 -1.15 22.84
N THR A 65 -6.64 -0.04 22.12
CA THR A 65 -6.24 1.30 22.62
C THR A 65 -7.41 2.16 23.08
N GLY A 66 -8.64 1.81 22.68
CA GLY A 66 -9.82 2.65 22.86
C GLY A 66 -9.79 3.94 22.03
N ARG A 67 -8.86 4.07 21.08
CA ARG A 67 -8.69 5.28 20.27
C ARG A 67 -9.31 5.09 18.89
N GLU A 68 -10.18 6.00 18.52
CA GLU A 68 -10.72 6.12 17.17
C GLU A 68 -10.48 7.53 16.62
N GLN A 69 -10.13 7.61 15.34
CA GLN A 69 -10.03 8.88 14.62
C GLN A 69 -11.35 9.15 13.90
N LYS A 70 -11.76 10.42 13.85
CA LYS A 70 -12.88 10.81 12.99
C LYS A 70 -12.56 10.40 11.56
N LYS A 71 -13.54 9.82 10.86
CA LYS A 71 -13.42 9.32 9.48
C LYS A 71 -12.70 10.29 8.53
N GLU A 72 -13.00 11.58 8.63
CA GLU A 72 -12.42 12.66 7.82
C GLU A 72 -10.91 12.86 8.04
N ASN A 73 -10.39 12.55 9.22
CA ASN A 73 -8.99 12.71 9.60
C ASN A 73 -8.22 11.39 9.65
N ASP A 74 -8.93 10.25 9.58
CA ASP A 74 -8.31 8.93 9.68
C ASP A 74 -7.58 8.60 8.38
N VAL A 75 -6.25 8.49 8.47
CA VAL A 75 -5.45 7.95 7.37
C VAL A 75 -5.64 6.45 7.37
N LEU A 76 -6.18 5.91 6.29
CA LEU A 76 -6.53 4.49 6.17
C LEU A 76 -5.31 3.66 5.81
N CYS A 77 -4.63 4.07 4.75
CA CYS A 77 -3.37 3.54 4.30
C CYS A 77 -2.58 4.66 3.62
N TYR A 78 -1.33 4.37 3.33
CA TYR A 78 -0.45 5.27 2.60
C TYR A 78 -0.06 4.62 1.29
N GLN A 79 0.21 5.44 0.29
CA GLN A 79 0.70 5.01 -1.01
C GLN A 79 2.00 5.74 -1.34
N ILE A 80 3.06 5.00 -1.67
CA ILE A 80 4.25 5.56 -2.32
C ILE A 80 4.18 5.19 -3.79
N ARG A 81 4.34 6.18 -4.67
CA ARG A 81 4.51 5.96 -6.10
C ARG A 81 5.96 6.23 -6.46
N GLN A 82 6.60 5.28 -7.12
CA GLN A 82 7.97 5.41 -7.61
C GLN A 82 8.01 5.14 -9.11
N SER A 83 8.46 6.11 -9.90
CA SER A 83 8.51 6.00 -11.36
C SER A 83 9.94 6.10 -11.87
N PHE A 84 10.27 5.32 -12.90
CA PHE A 84 11.60 5.25 -13.52
C PHE A 84 11.54 5.76 -14.96
N TYR A 85 12.68 6.18 -15.54
CA TYR A 85 12.69 6.55 -16.96
C TYR A 85 12.45 5.32 -17.86
N PRO A 86 11.82 5.47 -19.04
CA PRO A 86 11.65 4.38 -19.99
C PRO A 86 12.99 3.68 -20.32
N GLY A 87 13.02 2.35 -20.21
CA GLY A 87 14.22 1.55 -20.49
C GLY A 87 15.29 1.54 -19.39
N GLU A 88 15.12 2.30 -18.30
CA GLU A 88 16.10 2.38 -17.21
C GLU A 88 16.11 1.11 -16.33
N ILE A 89 14.97 0.42 -16.25
CA ILE A 89 14.78 -0.68 -15.29
C ILE A 89 13.85 -1.76 -15.83
N THR A 90 14.04 -2.99 -15.36
CA THR A 90 13.09 -4.08 -15.60
C THR A 90 11.98 -4.08 -14.54
N PRO A 91 10.77 -4.60 -14.84
CA PRO A 91 9.70 -4.68 -13.85
C PRO A 91 10.09 -5.46 -12.57
N LYS A 92 10.86 -6.54 -12.73
CA LYS A 92 11.37 -7.34 -11.60
C LYS A 92 12.29 -6.52 -10.70
N GLU A 93 13.20 -5.77 -11.29
CA GLU A 93 14.15 -4.94 -10.54
C GLU A 93 13.46 -3.75 -9.88
N ALA A 94 12.48 -3.13 -10.56
CA ALA A 94 11.65 -2.08 -9.98
C ALA A 94 10.87 -2.58 -8.76
N ASN A 95 10.26 -3.78 -8.85
CA ASN A 95 9.57 -4.40 -7.72
C ASN A 95 10.53 -4.65 -6.54
N ARG A 96 11.73 -5.16 -6.80
CA ARG A 96 12.77 -5.38 -5.77
C ARG A 96 13.15 -4.08 -5.06
N ILE A 97 13.42 -3.01 -5.81
CA ILE A 97 13.74 -1.69 -5.26
C ILE A 97 12.55 -1.13 -4.46
N GLY A 98 11.32 -1.30 -4.97
CA GLY A 98 10.11 -0.90 -4.26
C GLY A 98 9.94 -1.64 -2.93
N TYR A 99 10.25 -2.93 -2.87
CA TYR A 99 10.22 -3.72 -1.65
C TYR A 99 11.26 -3.24 -0.63
N GLU A 100 12.49 -3.00 -1.07
CA GLU A 100 13.55 -2.46 -0.20
C GLU A 100 13.20 -1.08 0.34
N LEU A 101 12.63 -0.22 -0.51
CA LEU A 101 12.13 1.09 -0.11
C LEU A 101 11.04 0.95 0.95
N ALA A 102 10.04 0.09 0.72
CA ALA A 102 8.94 -0.16 1.65
C ALA A 102 9.43 -0.66 3.01
N MET A 103 10.35 -1.64 3.00
CA MET A 103 10.94 -2.21 4.22
C MET A 103 11.69 -1.15 5.04
N ARG A 104 12.56 -0.37 4.39
CA ARG A 104 13.32 0.72 5.06
C ARG A 104 12.40 1.82 5.57
N TRP A 105 11.39 2.19 4.79
CA TRP A 105 10.44 3.27 5.11
C TRP A 105 9.56 2.91 6.30
N THR A 106 8.99 1.71 6.30
CA THR A 106 8.11 1.22 7.37
C THR A 106 8.88 0.72 8.59
N LYS A 107 10.20 0.51 8.44
CA LYS A 107 11.07 -0.14 9.43
C LYS A 107 10.60 -1.56 9.79
N GLY A 108 9.91 -2.24 8.86
CA GLY A 108 9.31 -3.57 9.08
C GLY A 108 8.17 -3.58 10.11
N ARG A 109 7.56 -2.42 10.42
CA ARG A 109 6.50 -2.33 11.44
C ARG A 109 5.08 -2.23 10.88
N HIS A 110 4.94 -2.24 9.56
CA HIS A 110 3.65 -2.10 8.88
C HIS A 110 3.57 -3.12 7.76
N ALA A 111 2.42 -3.79 7.65
CA ALA A 111 2.13 -4.65 6.51
C ALA A 111 2.06 -3.80 5.23
N PHE A 112 2.60 -4.32 4.13
CA PHE A 112 2.61 -3.62 2.86
C PHE A 112 2.59 -4.56 1.66
N ILE A 113 2.12 -4.02 0.53
CA ILE A 113 2.27 -4.62 -0.80
C ILE A 113 3.01 -3.67 -1.73
N VAL A 114 3.72 -4.23 -2.69
CA VAL A 114 4.36 -3.53 -3.81
C VAL A 114 3.78 -4.09 -5.10
N THR A 115 3.14 -3.25 -5.89
CA THR A 115 2.64 -3.60 -7.21
C THR A 115 3.42 -2.84 -8.26
N THR A 116 3.97 -3.54 -9.25
CA THR A 116 4.72 -2.91 -10.34
C THR A 116 3.89 -2.95 -11.61
N HIS A 117 3.72 -1.78 -12.21
CA HIS A 117 2.88 -1.55 -13.37
C HIS A 117 3.72 -1.52 -14.65
N THR A 118 3.27 -2.28 -15.65
CA THR A 118 3.92 -2.47 -16.95
C THR A 118 3.02 -2.08 -18.12
N ASP A 119 1.84 -1.53 -17.85
CA ASP A 119 0.85 -1.06 -18.83
C ASP A 119 1.25 0.24 -19.54
N LYS A 120 2.29 0.92 -19.04
CA LYS A 120 2.78 2.19 -19.58
C LYS A 120 4.21 2.08 -20.10
N GLN A 121 4.60 3.06 -20.91
CA GLN A 121 5.96 3.14 -21.48
C GLN A 121 7.05 3.16 -20.39
N HIS A 122 6.76 3.77 -19.24
CA HIS A 122 7.64 3.80 -18.09
C HIS A 122 7.18 2.82 -17.01
N ILE A 123 8.14 2.10 -16.44
CA ILE A 123 7.90 1.24 -15.28
C ILE A 123 7.71 2.12 -14.05
N HIS A 124 6.72 1.76 -13.23
CA HIS A 124 6.47 2.40 -11.96
C HIS A 124 5.93 1.41 -10.93
N CYS A 125 6.20 1.70 -9.67
CA CYS A 125 5.76 0.90 -8.54
C CYS A 125 4.78 1.69 -7.69
N HIS A 126 3.75 1.01 -7.21
CA HIS A 126 2.88 1.47 -6.15
C HIS A 126 3.15 0.63 -4.90
N ILE A 127 3.50 1.28 -3.80
CA ILE A 127 3.67 0.65 -2.50
C ILE A 127 2.50 1.08 -1.65
N TYR A 128 1.69 0.14 -1.18
CA TYR A 128 0.61 0.41 -0.25
C TYR A 128 0.95 -0.18 1.10
N TYR A 129 0.87 0.61 2.16
CA TYR A 129 1.15 0.13 3.51
C TYR A 129 0.11 0.59 4.51
N ASN A 130 -0.16 -0.25 5.50
CA ASN A 130 -1.19 0.02 6.49
C ASN A 130 -0.80 1.23 7.34
N SER A 131 -1.76 2.10 7.62
CA SER A 131 -1.62 3.17 8.60
C SER A 131 -1.39 2.66 10.02
N THR A 132 -1.72 1.40 10.33
CA THR A 132 -1.62 0.78 11.65
C THR A 132 -0.38 -0.11 11.72
N THR A 133 0.31 -0.11 12.86
CA THR A 133 1.45 -1.01 13.09
C THR A 133 1.01 -2.47 13.20
N LEU A 134 1.92 -3.42 12.94
CA LEU A 134 1.66 -4.86 13.03
C LEU A 134 1.20 -5.31 14.42
N ASP A 135 1.75 -4.70 15.48
CA ASP A 135 1.34 -4.95 16.87
C ASP A 135 0.01 -4.28 17.25
N CYS A 136 -0.61 -3.55 16.32
CA CYS A 136 -1.86 -2.82 16.50
C CYS A 136 -1.86 -1.79 17.64
N THR A 137 -0.69 -1.33 18.10
CA THR A 137 -0.61 -0.36 19.22
C THR A 137 -0.49 1.09 18.76
N ARG A 138 -0.08 1.34 17.51
CA ARG A 138 0.23 2.68 16.99
C ARG A 138 -0.25 2.87 15.55
N LYS A 139 -0.31 4.14 15.15
CA LYS A 139 -0.46 4.55 13.76
C LYS A 139 0.91 4.92 13.17
N PHE A 140 0.98 4.99 11.85
CA PHE A 140 2.15 5.45 11.12
C PHE A 140 2.26 6.97 11.29
N ARG A 141 3.41 7.39 11.82
CA ARG A 141 3.72 8.66 12.49
C ARG A 141 3.30 8.69 13.96
#